data_AF-A0A505HZN6-F1
#
_entry.id   AF-A0A505HZN6-F1
#
_cell.length_a   1.000
_cell.length_b   1.000
_cell.length_c   1.000
_cell.angle_alpha   90.00
_cell.angle_beta   90.00
_cell.angle_gamma   90.00
#
_symmetry.space_group_name_H-M   'P 1'
#
loop_
_entity.id
_entity.type
_entity.pdbx_description
1 polymer ?
#
loop_
_entity_poly.entity_id
_entity_poly.type
_entity_poly.pdbx_seq_one_letter_code
_entity_poly.pdbx_strand_id
1 'polypeptide(L)'
;MAFYAAARKRPHRSIHDPEVRPLRLAVLKAATINLLILQLLFLGLFCYLFGSIFQQTTHIHNLNVLFVDYDGGAIGRAVRTAYQQLQGAGFPTLREQSAEAYPNPASIVSTVCNIHYWGGFYIAANASSRLSAALTGIRTATYNTSDVMTLVWNEARYSTVVDSAIQSNILSLSEAARIVYTTTNGPSILQTVNTSDQTAITTLADPWTLSTINIQPTTQGSRLIYNTLVVILILIQEFFYLGYLNGLYQQFHLYTSVDAHRIAIIRQLISGIYTFIGSLCTTGAIWAFRYGWHVNGGQFMITWMALWLFAHLNFLVLDVFTIWLAPPFVPMALISWVVLNVSSILLPFELSPGFYKWGYALPAHAIFQVMVDIWSGGCNPQLDYALPVLCAYEVVGMVLSSLGVYRRAHYAVLAEEAKKESQERLAVEAEGEAEKETPVHTSRQNTGPSFDLPYTD
;
A
#
# COMPACT_ATOMS: atom_id res chain seq x y z
N MET A 1 -33.83 -31.65 17.43
CA MET A 1 -32.45 -32.02 17.02
C MET A 1 -31.49 -31.69 18.15
N ALA A 2 -30.82 -32.69 18.72
CA ALA A 2 -29.85 -32.47 19.78
C ALA A 2 -28.44 -32.37 19.17
N PHE A 3 -28.01 -31.15 18.84
CA PHE A 3 -26.64 -30.91 18.35
C PHE A 3 -25.59 -31.17 19.47
N TYR A 4 -24.43 -31.73 19.09
CA TYR A 4 -23.23 -31.94 19.92
C TYR A 4 -23.42 -32.73 21.25
N ALA A 5 -23.82 -34.00 21.17
CA ALA A 5 -24.08 -34.86 22.34
C ALA A 5 -22.85 -35.14 23.24
N ALA A 6 -21.63 -35.13 22.69
CA ALA A 6 -20.40 -35.41 23.45
C ALA A 6 -20.06 -34.32 24.48
N ALA A 7 -20.33 -33.05 24.17
CA ALA A 7 -20.07 -31.95 25.10
C ALA A 7 -20.94 -32.08 26.35
N ARG A 8 -22.24 -32.39 26.19
CA ARG A 8 -23.20 -32.53 27.30
C ARG A 8 -22.94 -33.70 28.24
N LYS A 9 -22.30 -34.77 27.77
CA LYS A 9 -21.99 -35.95 28.59
C LYS A 9 -20.85 -35.72 29.57
N ARG A 10 -20.07 -34.64 29.42
CA ARG A 10 -19.04 -34.27 30.40
C ARG A 10 -19.69 -33.53 31.57
N PRO A 11 -19.40 -33.89 32.83
CA PRO A 11 -19.82 -33.09 33.98
C PRO A 11 -19.13 -31.72 33.88
N HIS A 12 -19.93 -30.66 33.73
CA HIS A 12 -19.42 -29.30 33.72
C HIS A 12 -19.37 -28.80 35.16
N ARG A 13 -18.20 -28.34 35.61
CA ARG A 13 -18.07 -27.68 36.90
C ARG A 13 -18.80 -26.34 36.86
N SER A 14 -19.44 -25.99 37.97
CA SER A 14 -20.16 -24.71 38.11
C SER A 14 -19.19 -23.55 37.92
N ILE A 15 -19.67 -22.44 37.37
CA ILE A 15 -18.84 -21.24 37.22
C ILE A 15 -18.34 -20.73 38.58
N HIS A 16 -19.06 -20.98 39.67
CA HIS A 16 -18.69 -20.58 41.03
C HIS A 16 -17.76 -21.55 41.75
N ASP A 17 -17.39 -22.67 41.11
CA ASP A 17 -16.46 -23.65 41.67
C ASP A 17 -15.08 -22.98 41.96
N PRO A 18 -14.52 -23.17 43.17
CA PRO A 18 -13.21 -22.60 43.53
C PRO A 18 -12.09 -23.02 42.59
N GLU A 19 -12.15 -24.20 41.96
CA GLU A 19 -11.16 -24.64 40.97
C GLU A 19 -11.28 -23.88 39.63
N VAL A 20 -12.46 -23.33 39.33
CA VAL A 20 -12.74 -22.55 38.11
C VAL A 20 -12.45 -21.06 38.31
N ARG A 21 -12.45 -20.57 39.55
CA ARG A 21 -12.10 -19.17 39.89
C ARG A 21 -10.73 -18.69 39.36
N PRO A 22 -9.61 -19.42 39.53
CA PRO A 22 -8.32 -18.97 39.00
C PRO A 22 -8.29 -18.93 37.47
N LEU A 23 -8.92 -19.91 36.81
CA LEU A 23 -9.05 -19.97 35.36
C LEU A 23 -9.82 -18.76 34.80
N ARG A 24 -10.95 -18.39 35.42
CA ARG A 24 -11.72 -17.19 35.03
C ARG A 24 -10.91 -15.90 35.20
N LEU A 25 -10.20 -15.77 36.32
CA LEU A 25 -9.38 -14.59 36.57
C LEU A 25 -8.22 -14.49 35.58
N ALA A 26 -7.61 -15.63 35.20
CA ALA A 26 -6.58 -15.68 34.17
C ALA A 26 -7.12 -15.26 32.79
N VAL A 27 -8.30 -15.75 32.39
CA VAL A 27 -8.97 -15.33 31.16
C VAL A 27 -9.30 -13.84 31.19
N LEU A 28 -9.88 -13.33 32.27
CA LEU A 28 -10.21 -11.91 32.41
C LEU A 28 -8.94 -11.05 32.32
N LYS A 29 -7.88 -11.43 33.04
CA LYS A 29 -6.59 -10.73 33.00
C LYS A 29 -6.01 -10.73 31.59
N ALA A 30 -5.97 -11.87 30.90
CA ALA A 30 -5.44 -11.98 29.55
C ALA A 30 -6.28 -11.20 28.53
N ALA A 31 -7.61 -11.22 28.67
CA ALA A 31 -8.54 -10.46 27.83
C ALA A 31 -8.39 -8.95 28.03
N THR A 32 -8.31 -8.48 29.28
CA THR A 32 -8.11 -7.06 29.59
C THR A 32 -6.75 -6.56 29.08
N ILE A 33 -5.68 -7.33 29.26
CA ILE A 33 -4.35 -6.96 28.74
C ILE A 33 -4.39 -6.85 27.21
N ASN A 34 -4.94 -7.85 26.52
CA ASN A 34 -5.03 -7.81 25.06
C ASN A 34 -5.94 -6.68 24.56
N LEU A 35 -7.05 -6.39 25.27
CA LEU A 35 -7.93 -5.27 24.95
C LEU A 35 -7.16 -3.94 24.99
N LEU A 36 -6.40 -3.70 26.07
CA LEU A 36 -5.62 -2.46 26.20
C LEU A 36 -4.55 -2.35 25.11
N ILE A 37 -3.82 -3.44 24.84
CA ILE A 37 -2.78 -3.48 23.80
C ILE A 37 -3.39 -3.18 22.43
N LEU A 38 -4.49 -3.85 22.08
CA LEU A 38 -5.17 -3.63 20.80
C LEU A 38 -5.72 -2.22 20.68
N GLN A 39 -6.32 -1.67 21.74
CA GLN A 39 -6.87 -0.32 21.69
C GLN A 39 -5.78 0.73 21.49
N LEU A 40 -4.63 0.58 22.18
CA LEU A 40 -3.47 1.45 22.00
C LEU A 40 -2.84 1.29 20.62
N LEU A 41 -2.76 0.05 20.12
CA LEU A 41 -2.27 -0.23 18.77
C LEU A 41 -3.12 0.48 17.72
N PHE A 42 -4.43 0.24 17.71
CA PHE A 42 -5.32 0.86 16.74
C PHE A 42 -5.33 2.37 16.86
N LEU A 43 -5.29 2.93 18.08
CA LEU A 43 -5.12 4.37 18.28
C LEU A 43 -3.84 4.87 17.60
N GLY A 44 -2.71 4.20 17.83
CA GLY A 44 -1.43 4.52 17.18
C GLY A 44 -1.49 4.43 15.66
N LEU A 45 -2.11 3.39 15.12
CA LEU A 45 -2.28 3.19 13.68
C LEU A 45 -3.20 4.26 13.06
N PHE A 46 -4.28 4.66 13.74
CA PHE A 46 -5.13 5.77 13.29
C PHE A 46 -4.39 7.11 13.35
N CYS A 47 -3.65 7.38 14.43
CA CYS A 47 -2.81 8.58 14.52
C CYS A 47 -1.76 8.61 13.41
N TYR A 48 -1.14 7.46 13.09
CA TYR A 48 -0.18 7.35 12.01
C TYR A 48 -0.82 7.60 10.64
N LEU A 49 -1.95 6.94 10.36
CA LEU A 49 -2.70 7.09 9.12
C LEU A 49 -3.17 8.53 8.91
N PHE A 50 -3.91 9.09 9.87
CA PHE A 50 -4.43 10.46 9.74
C PHE A 50 -3.34 11.51 9.81
N GLY A 51 -2.29 11.28 10.59
CA GLY A 51 -1.12 12.15 10.63
C GLY A 51 -0.38 12.20 9.30
N SER A 52 -0.32 11.09 8.55
CA SER A 52 0.33 11.04 7.23
C SER A 52 -0.36 11.93 6.18
N ILE A 53 -1.66 12.16 6.33
CA ILE A 53 -2.48 13.02 5.45
C ILE A 53 -2.83 14.37 6.08
N PHE A 54 -2.28 14.66 7.26
CA PHE A 54 -2.65 15.83 8.03
C PHE A 54 -2.23 17.12 7.34
N GLN A 55 -3.15 18.07 7.28
CA GLN A 55 -2.94 19.39 6.67
C GLN A 55 -2.43 19.35 5.22
N GLN A 56 -2.76 18.29 4.46
CA GLN A 56 -2.35 18.16 3.05
C GLN A 56 -2.60 19.42 2.21
N THR A 57 -3.72 20.12 2.45
CA THR A 57 -4.11 21.32 1.71
C THR A 57 -3.15 22.48 1.96
N THR A 58 -2.55 22.58 3.14
CA THR A 58 -1.58 23.64 3.45
C THR A 58 -0.19 23.36 2.87
N HIS A 59 0.08 22.12 2.45
CA HIS A 59 1.35 21.71 1.86
C HIS A 59 1.32 21.76 0.32
N ILE A 60 0.21 22.17 -0.31
CA ILE A 60 0.09 22.22 -1.78
C ILE A 60 1.17 23.13 -2.40
N HIS A 61 1.60 24.17 -1.70
CA HIS A 61 2.72 25.03 -2.13
C HIS A 61 4.05 24.27 -2.36
N ASN A 62 4.24 23.08 -1.77
CA ASN A 62 5.42 22.24 -2.04
C ASN A 62 5.39 21.62 -3.45
N LEU A 63 4.24 21.58 -4.10
CA LEU A 63 4.10 21.12 -5.47
C LEU A 63 4.54 22.25 -6.41
N ASN A 64 5.68 22.08 -7.07
CA ASN A 64 6.20 23.05 -8.02
C ASN A 64 5.63 22.80 -9.42
N VAL A 65 5.09 23.84 -10.04
CA VAL A 65 4.63 23.86 -11.44
C VAL A 65 5.57 24.76 -12.23
N LEU A 66 6.15 24.25 -13.31
CA LEU A 66 6.98 25.04 -14.23
C LEU A 66 6.09 26.05 -14.96
N PHE A 67 6.46 27.33 -14.97
CA PHE A 67 5.76 28.36 -15.74
C PHE A 67 6.69 28.97 -16.79
N VAL A 68 6.26 28.99 -18.05
CA VAL A 68 7.02 29.60 -19.16
C VAL A 68 6.12 30.53 -19.97
N ASP A 69 6.52 31.80 -20.08
CA ASP A 69 5.80 32.80 -20.84
C ASP A 69 6.53 33.06 -22.18
N TYR A 70 6.06 32.42 -23.26
CA TYR A 70 6.61 32.67 -24.61
C TYR A 70 6.01 33.93 -25.26
N ASP A 71 4.97 34.50 -24.68
CA ASP A 71 4.28 35.68 -25.20
C ASP A 71 4.94 36.98 -24.74
N GLY A 72 5.29 37.07 -23.45
CA GLY A 72 5.86 38.28 -22.83
C GLY A 72 4.90 39.48 -22.81
N GLY A 73 3.63 39.26 -23.14
CA GLY A 73 2.64 40.30 -23.42
C GLY A 73 1.67 40.61 -22.28
N ALA A 74 0.49 41.10 -22.64
CA ALA A 74 -0.57 41.45 -21.69
C ALA A 74 -1.15 40.22 -20.98
N ILE A 75 -1.25 39.08 -21.67
CA ILE A 75 -1.72 37.81 -21.10
C ILE A 75 -0.76 37.31 -20.02
N GLY A 76 0.55 37.29 -20.31
CA GLY A 76 1.58 36.91 -19.33
C GLY A 76 1.59 37.80 -18.08
N ARG A 77 1.38 39.11 -18.24
CA ARG A 77 1.23 40.02 -17.09
C ARG A 77 -0.04 39.72 -16.28
N ALA A 78 -1.15 39.42 -16.94
CA ALA A 78 -2.39 39.08 -16.27
C ALA A 78 -2.26 37.79 -15.44
N VAL A 79 -1.58 36.76 -15.98
CA VAL A 79 -1.28 35.52 -15.26
C VAL A 79 -0.42 35.79 -14.02
N ARG A 80 0.66 36.57 -14.13
CA ARG A 80 1.52 36.90 -12.98
C ARG A 80 0.75 37.63 -11.88
N THR A 81 -0.07 38.61 -12.24
CA THR A 81 -0.92 39.34 -11.28
C THR A 81 -1.98 38.44 -10.64
N ALA A 82 -2.62 37.57 -11.43
CA ALA A 82 -3.59 36.61 -10.90
C ALA A 82 -2.94 35.61 -9.94
N TYR A 83 -1.75 35.11 -10.28
CA TYR A 83 -0.98 34.24 -9.39
C TYR A 83 -0.62 34.93 -8.08
N GLN A 84 -0.25 36.21 -8.10
CA GLN A 84 0.01 36.97 -6.87
C GLN A 84 -1.19 37.08 -5.94
N GLN A 85 -2.42 37.02 -6.48
CA GLN A 85 -3.67 37.01 -5.70
C GLN A 85 -4.04 35.63 -5.17
N LEU A 86 -3.67 34.57 -5.88
CA LEU A 86 -4.01 33.18 -5.56
C LEU A 86 -2.95 32.43 -4.77
N GLN A 87 -1.69 32.87 -4.82
CA GLN A 87 -0.57 32.23 -4.15
C GLN A 87 -0.82 32.13 -2.63
N GLY A 88 -0.46 30.99 -2.05
CA GLY A 88 -0.64 30.71 -0.65
C GLY A 88 -0.39 29.23 -0.35
N ALA A 89 -0.62 28.83 0.90
CA ALA A 89 -0.39 27.44 1.34
C ALA A 89 -1.19 26.40 0.52
N GLY A 90 -2.38 26.78 0.05
CA GLY A 90 -3.32 25.96 -0.73
C GLY A 90 -3.12 25.94 -2.23
N PHE A 91 -2.10 26.63 -2.76
CA PHE A 91 -1.90 26.78 -4.20
C PHE A 91 -0.50 26.30 -4.59
N PRO A 92 -0.32 25.58 -5.72
CA PRO A 92 0.99 25.08 -6.13
C PRO A 92 1.95 26.24 -6.43
N THR A 93 3.22 26.08 -6.10
CA THR A 93 4.22 27.11 -6.38
C THR A 93 4.51 27.16 -7.88
N LEU A 94 4.19 28.27 -8.54
CA LEU A 94 4.61 28.53 -9.91
C LEU A 94 6.08 28.95 -9.93
N ARG A 95 6.90 28.17 -10.65
CA ARG A 95 8.32 28.43 -10.89
C ARG A 95 8.50 28.97 -12.29
N GLU A 96 8.56 30.29 -12.39
CA GLU A 96 8.81 30.96 -13.66
C GLU A 96 10.23 30.68 -14.16
N GLN A 97 10.35 30.26 -15.41
CA GLN A 97 11.61 30.02 -16.10
C GLN A 97 11.58 30.75 -17.46
N SER A 98 12.77 31.05 -17.97
CA SER A 98 12.91 31.78 -19.21
C SER A 98 12.57 30.90 -20.43
N ALA A 99 12.06 31.52 -21.50
CA ALA A 99 11.78 30.83 -22.75
C ALA A 99 13.04 30.29 -23.42
N GLU A 100 14.23 30.83 -23.12
CA GLU A 100 15.51 30.32 -23.62
C GLU A 100 15.90 29.00 -22.96
N ALA A 101 15.56 28.80 -21.68
CA ALA A 101 15.81 27.54 -20.97
C ALA A 101 14.89 26.41 -21.46
N TYR A 102 13.68 26.77 -21.90
CA TYR A 102 12.68 25.86 -22.44
C TYR A 102 12.21 26.36 -23.82
N PRO A 103 13.01 26.22 -24.89
CA PRO A 103 12.69 26.83 -26.19
C PRO A 103 11.55 26.12 -26.93
N ASN A 104 11.22 24.88 -26.55
CA ASN A 104 10.20 24.07 -27.19
C ASN A 104 9.20 23.55 -26.14
N PRO A 105 7.87 23.67 -26.34
CA PRO A 105 6.87 23.03 -25.48
C PRO A 105 7.11 21.53 -25.22
N ALA A 106 7.73 20.80 -26.14
CA ALA A 106 8.09 19.39 -25.90
C ALA A 106 9.09 19.20 -24.74
N SER A 107 9.97 20.18 -24.49
CA SER A 107 10.90 20.16 -23.34
C SER A 107 10.17 20.25 -22.00
N ILE A 108 9.04 20.98 -21.96
CA ILE A 108 8.15 21.05 -20.79
C ILE A 108 7.53 19.67 -20.53
N VAL A 109 7.05 18.99 -21.57
CA VAL A 109 6.50 17.62 -21.47
C VAL A 109 7.55 16.65 -20.93
N SER A 110 8.76 16.67 -21.47
CA SER A 110 9.86 15.82 -20.98
C SER A 110 10.21 16.12 -19.51
N THR A 111 10.18 17.39 -19.11
CA THR A 111 10.52 17.80 -17.74
C THR A 111 9.46 17.33 -16.73
N VAL A 112 8.17 17.38 -17.10
CA VAL A 112 7.07 16.86 -16.28
C VAL A 112 7.10 15.32 -16.23
N CYS A 113 7.40 14.67 -17.36
CA CYS A 113 7.59 13.21 -17.47
C CYS A 113 8.75 12.73 -16.57
N ASN A 114 9.84 13.50 -16.50
CA ASN A 114 10.99 13.25 -15.62
C ASN A 114 10.80 13.76 -14.18
N ILE A 115 9.57 14.02 -13.75
CA ILE A 115 9.16 14.38 -12.37
C ILE A 115 9.90 15.56 -11.72
N HIS A 116 10.60 16.40 -12.49
CA HIS A 116 11.22 17.63 -11.97
C HIS A 116 10.17 18.66 -11.53
N TYR A 117 9.00 18.64 -12.18
CA TYR A 117 7.84 19.44 -11.81
C TYR A 117 6.57 18.58 -11.81
N TRP A 118 5.59 18.99 -11.01
CA TRP A 118 4.27 18.34 -10.92
C TRP A 118 3.37 18.69 -12.11
N GLY A 119 3.66 19.78 -12.80
CA GLY A 119 3.03 20.19 -14.04
C GLY A 119 3.86 21.27 -14.74
N GLY A 120 3.49 21.56 -15.97
CA GLY A 120 4.07 22.62 -16.78
C GLY A 120 2.98 23.50 -17.35
N PHE A 121 3.03 24.79 -17.12
CA PHE A 121 2.06 25.76 -17.58
C PHE A 121 2.76 26.75 -18.48
N TYR A 122 2.28 26.94 -19.70
CA TYR A 122 2.90 27.90 -20.60
C TYR A 122 1.89 28.68 -21.42
N ILE A 123 2.32 29.87 -21.84
CA ILE A 123 1.56 30.79 -22.69
C ILE A 123 2.20 30.76 -24.07
N ALA A 124 1.41 30.52 -25.12
CA ALA A 124 1.91 30.41 -26.48
C ALA A 124 2.50 31.74 -26.99
N ALA A 125 3.55 31.66 -27.81
CA ALA A 125 4.19 32.84 -28.37
C ALA A 125 3.20 33.68 -29.18
N ASN A 126 3.26 35.02 -29.11
CA ASN A 126 2.37 35.96 -29.80
C ASN A 126 0.86 35.84 -29.43
N ALA A 127 0.51 35.17 -28.33
CA ALA A 127 -0.87 35.02 -27.89
C ALA A 127 -1.58 36.36 -27.65
N SER A 128 -0.92 37.33 -26.99
CA SER A 128 -1.49 38.67 -26.76
C SER A 128 -1.77 39.39 -28.07
N SER A 129 -0.83 39.32 -29.02
CA SER A 129 -0.99 39.95 -30.33
C SER A 129 -2.11 39.29 -31.13
N ARG A 130 -2.21 37.95 -31.14
CA ARG A 130 -3.32 37.22 -31.78
C ARG A 130 -4.68 37.61 -31.20
N LEU A 131 -4.78 37.68 -29.87
CA LEU A 131 -6.01 38.09 -29.20
C LEU A 131 -6.39 39.54 -29.54
N SER A 132 -5.44 40.47 -29.53
CA SER A 132 -5.72 41.87 -29.93
C SER A 132 -6.14 42.01 -31.40
N ALA A 133 -5.58 41.20 -32.29
CA ALA A 133 -5.93 41.18 -33.71
C ALA A 133 -7.35 40.64 -33.92
N ALA A 134 -7.72 39.58 -33.19
CA ALA A 134 -9.06 39.02 -33.20
C ALA A 134 -10.13 40.01 -32.67
N LEU A 135 -9.80 40.77 -31.62
CA LEU A 135 -10.71 41.78 -31.06
C LEU A 135 -10.91 42.99 -32.00
N THR A 136 -9.88 43.36 -32.77
CA THR A 136 -9.95 44.48 -33.72
C THR A 136 -10.51 44.09 -35.09
N GLY A 137 -10.77 42.79 -35.33
CA GLY A 137 -11.26 42.28 -36.62
C GLY A 137 -10.19 42.27 -37.73
N ILE A 138 -8.91 42.46 -37.39
CA ILE A 138 -7.80 42.48 -38.33
C ILE A 138 -7.19 41.07 -38.38
N ARG A 139 -7.27 40.39 -39.53
CA ARG A 139 -6.90 38.96 -39.77
C ARG A 139 -7.89 37.95 -39.20
N THR A 140 -8.98 37.76 -39.95
CA THR A 140 -10.08 36.80 -39.75
C THR A 140 -9.71 35.31 -39.88
N ALA A 141 -8.46 34.93 -39.67
CA ALA A 141 -8.17 33.52 -39.42
C ALA A 141 -8.83 33.18 -38.09
N THR A 142 -9.77 32.22 -38.07
CA THR A 142 -10.57 31.84 -36.90
C THR A 142 -9.69 31.78 -35.66
N TYR A 143 -9.84 32.76 -34.76
CA TYR A 143 -9.06 32.83 -33.55
C TYR A 143 -9.33 31.57 -32.71
N ASN A 144 -8.27 30.82 -32.42
CA ASN A 144 -8.39 29.60 -31.64
C ASN A 144 -8.17 29.92 -30.15
N THR A 145 -9.25 29.87 -29.37
CA THR A 145 -9.22 30.12 -27.92
C THR A 145 -8.37 29.11 -27.15
N SER A 146 -8.11 27.92 -27.73
CA SER A 146 -7.33 26.85 -27.12
C SER A 146 -5.82 27.01 -27.32
N ASP A 147 -5.36 27.85 -28.27
CA ASP A 147 -3.93 28.04 -28.60
C ASP A 147 -3.32 29.27 -27.87
N VAL A 148 -3.73 29.48 -26.62
CA VAL A 148 -3.32 30.63 -25.81
C VAL A 148 -2.49 30.16 -24.62
N MET A 149 -3.04 29.23 -23.84
CA MET A 149 -2.39 28.67 -22.66
C MET A 149 -2.56 27.17 -22.64
N THR A 150 -1.52 26.48 -22.20
CA THR A 150 -1.55 25.02 -22.10
C THR A 150 -0.97 24.56 -20.76
N LEU A 151 -1.66 23.62 -20.13
CA LEU A 151 -1.21 22.88 -18.96
C LEU A 151 -0.78 21.47 -19.38
N VAL A 152 0.48 21.13 -19.10
CA VAL A 152 1.05 19.80 -19.21
C VAL A 152 1.08 19.15 -17.83
N TRP A 153 0.57 17.94 -17.69
CA TRP A 153 0.50 17.24 -16.41
C TRP A 153 0.42 15.72 -16.61
N ASN A 154 0.70 14.94 -15.57
CA ASN A 154 0.63 13.48 -15.61
C ASN A 154 -0.40 12.96 -14.61
N GLU A 155 -1.59 12.61 -15.09
CA GLU A 155 -2.69 12.12 -14.25
C GLU A 155 -2.39 10.74 -13.63
N ALA A 156 -1.51 9.93 -14.23
CA ALA A 156 -1.14 8.63 -13.66
C ALA A 156 -0.41 8.77 -12.31
N ARG A 157 0.27 9.90 -12.07
CA ARG A 157 1.01 10.18 -10.83
C ARG A 157 0.03 10.70 -9.77
N TYR A 158 -0.39 9.88 -8.82
CA TYR A 158 -1.33 10.27 -7.75
C TYR A 158 -2.57 11.03 -8.28
N SER A 159 -3.39 10.38 -9.11
CA SER A 159 -4.48 11.03 -9.87
C SER A 159 -5.34 11.99 -9.03
N THR A 160 -5.80 11.57 -7.85
CA THR A 160 -6.64 12.40 -6.97
C THR A 160 -5.97 13.71 -6.53
N VAL A 161 -4.65 13.69 -6.35
CA VAL A 161 -3.88 14.87 -5.95
C VAL A 161 -3.65 15.77 -7.14
N VAL A 162 -3.26 15.22 -8.30
CA VAL A 162 -2.92 16.06 -9.46
C VAL A 162 -4.18 16.70 -10.07
N ASP A 163 -5.32 15.99 -10.06
CA ASP A 163 -6.63 16.54 -10.47
C ASP A 163 -6.99 17.78 -9.64
N SER A 164 -6.90 17.66 -8.31
CA SER A 164 -7.32 18.73 -7.39
C SER A 164 -6.27 19.83 -7.19
N ALA A 165 -5.01 19.45 -6.98
CA ALA A 165 -3.95 20.37 -6.60
C ALA A 165 -3.23 21.01 -7.80
N ILE A 166 -3.28 20.40 -8.99
CA ILE A 166 -2.64 20.93 -10.20
C ILE A 166 -3.69 21.35 -11.22
N GLN A 167 -4.48 20.41 -11.77
CA GLN A 167 -5.41 20.72 -12.87
C GLN A 167 -6.45 21.78 -12.46
N SER A 168 -7.18 21.55 -11.35
CA SER A 168 -8.20 22.50 -10.88
C SER A 168 -7.58 23.85 -10.50
N ASN A 169 -6.42 23.87 -9.84
CA ASN A 169 -5.76 25.11 -9.42
C ASN A 169 -5.26 25.95 -10.61
N ILE A 170 -4.66 25.32 -11.62
CA ILE A 170 -4.20 26.03 -12.82
C ILE A 170 -5.39 26.47 -13.68
N LEU A 171 -6.49 25.72 -13.71
CA LEU A 171 -7.74 26.19 -14.30
C LEU A 171 -8.26 27.45 -13.59
N SER A 172 -8.30 27.45 -12.26
CA SER A 172 -8.67 28.65 -11.49
C SER A 172 -7.73 29.83 -11.75
N LEU A 173 -6.42 29.58 -11.93
CA LEU A 173 -5.47 30.62 -12.32
C LEU A 173 -5.75 31.19 -13.71
N SER A 174 -6.05 30.35 -14.70
CA SER A 174 -6.44 30.79 -16.05
C SER A 174 -7.68 31.68 -16.02
N GLU A 175 -8.67 31.31 -15.21
CA GLU A 175 -9.90 32.09 -15.03
C GLU A 175 -9.64 33.42 -14.31
N ALA A 176 -8.85 33.41 -13.24
CA ALA A 176 -8.44 34.64 -12.55
C ALA A 176 -7.62 35.56 -13.47
N ALA A 177 -6.73 35.00 -14.29
CA ALA A 177 -5.98 35.75 -15.30
C ALA A 177 -6.93 36.38 -16.34
N ARG A 178 -8.04 35.72 -16.69
CA ARG A 178 -9.05 36.26 -17.60
C ARG A 178 -9.70 37.51 -17.02
N ILE A 179 -10.07 37.44 -15.74
CA ILE A 179 -10.64 38.59 -15.01
C ILE A 179 -9.63 39.73 -14.94
N VAL A 180 -8.36 39.45 -14.59
CA VAL A 180 -7.30 40.47 -14.53
C VAL A 180 -7.05 41.10 -15.90
N TYR A 181 -7.01 40.30 -16.96
CA TYR A 181 -6.80 40.79 -18.32
C TYR A 181 -7.93 41.72 -18.76
N THR A 182 -9.18 41.31 -18.56
CA THR A 182 -10.37 42.09 -18.94
C THR A 182 -10.48 43.37 -18.12
N THR A 183 -10.16 43.35 -16.83
CA THR A 183 -10.22 44.57 -16.00
C THR A 183 -9.09 45.54 -16.33
N THR A 184 -7.89 45.04 -16.61
CA THR A 184 -6.71 45.88 -16.91
C THR A 184 -6.77 46.47 -18.32
N ASN A 185 -7.14 45.66 -19.33
CA ASN A 185 -7.11 46.06 -20.73
C ASN A 185 -8.49 46.43 -21.28
N GLY A 186 -9.58 46.11 -20.56
CA GLY A 186 -10.96 46.31 -20.98
C GLY A 186 -11.28 47.72 -21.49
N PRO A 187 -10.90 48.81 -20.78
CA PRO A 187 -11.15 50.16 -21.26
C PRO A 187 -10.53 50.45 -22.63
N SER A 188 -9.32 49.94 -22.89
CA SER A 188 -8.65 50.06 -24.19
C SER A 188 -9.29 49.17 -25.25
N ILE A 189 -9.67 47.94 -24.89
CA ILE A 189 -10.32 46.99 -25.80
C ILE A 189 -11.68 47.52 -26.24
N LEU A 190 -12.49 48.10 -25.35
CA LEU A 190 -13.80 48.66 -25.67
C LEU A 190 -13.72 49.83 -26.67
N GLN A 191 -12.59 50.52 -26.76
CA GLN A 191 -12.37 51.58 -27.75
C GLN A 191 -11.99 51.04 -29.13
N THR A 192 -11.39 49.84 -29.19
CA THR A 192 -10.81 49.27 -30.42
C THR A 192 -11.55 48.05 -30.95
N VAL A 193 -12.48 47.48 -30.16
CA VAL A 193 -13.20 46.25 -30.54
C VAL A 193 -14.12 46.50 -31.73
N ASN A 194 -14.08 45.59 -32.70
CA ASN A 194 -15.01 45.66 -33.83
C ASN A 194 -16.38 45.11 -33.40
N THR A 195 -17.28 46.01 -32.98
CA THR A 195 -18.63 45.65 -32.53
C THR A 195 -19.54 45.14 -33.64
N SER A 196 -19.15 45.30 -34.90
CA SER A 196 -19.89 44.78 -36.06
C SER A 196 -19.51 43.33 -36.40
N ASP A 197 -18.43 42.80 -35.81
CA ASP A 197 -17.97 41.44 -36.03
C ASP A 197 -18.39 40.54 -34.85
N GLN A 198 -19.25 39.56 -35.14
CA GLN A 198 -19.71 38.59 -34.15
C GLN A 198 -18.55 37.81 -33.52
N THR A 199 -17.49 37.53 -34.28
CA THR A 199 -16.31 36.81 -33.78
C THR A 199 -15.51 37.64 -32.78
N ALA A 200 -15.41 38.95 -32.98
CA ALA A 200 -14.77 39.86 -32.03
C ALA A 200 -15.55 39.93 -30.70
N ILE A 201 -16.88 39.95 -30.77
CA ILE A 201 -17.76 39.94 -29.58
C ILE A 201 -17.66 38.61 -28.81
N THR A 202 -17.68 37.47 -29.49
CA THR A 202 -17.51 36.16 -28.82
C THR A 202 -16.11 36.00 -28.23
N THR A 203 -15.08 36.50 -28.92
CA THR A 203 -13.69 36.49 -28.41
C THR A 203 -13.52 37.42 -27.20
N LEU A 204 -14.29 38.52 -27.13
CA LEU A 204 -14.29 39.38 -25.94
C LEU A 204 -14.91 38.67 -24.72
N ALA A 205 -15.99 37.91 -24.93
CA ALA A 205 -16.66 37.18 -23.85
C ALA A 205 -15.82 36.00 -23.33
N ASP A 206 -15.18 35.27 -24.24
CA ASP A 206 -14.33 34.12 -23.95
C ASP A 206 -12.99 34.22 -24.71
N PRO A 207 -12.01 35.00 -24.19
CA PRO A 207 -10.76 35.26 -24.88
C PRO A 207 -9.82 34.06 -24.96
N TRP A 208 -9.97 33.06 -24.08
CA TRP A 208 -9.21 31.83 -24.14
C TRP A 208 -9.83 30.73 -23.30
N THR A 209 -9.53 29.48 -23.66
CA THR A 209 -9.81 28.29 -22.88
C THR A 209 -8.49 27.60 -22.56
N LEU A 210 -8.31 27.15 -21.31
CA LEU A 210 -7.09 26.43 -20.92
C LEU A 210 -7.02 25.07 -21.65
N SER A 211 -6.04 24.91 -22.53
CA SER A 211 -5.71 23.61 -23.12
C SER A 211 -4.98 22.74 -22.12
N THR A 212 -5.16 21.42 -22.23
CA THR A 212 -4.44 20.46 -21.39
C THR A 212 -3.79 19.35 -22.20
N ILE A 213 -2.55 19.02 -21.85
CA ILE A 213 -1.79 17.87 -22.32
C ILE A 213 -1.60 16.96 -21.11
N ASN A 214 -2.47 15.97 -21.00
CA ASN A 214 -2.34 14.92 -20.00
C ASN A 214 -1.46 13.80 -20.58
N ILE A 215 -0.28 13.59 -19.98
CA ILE A 215 0.73 12.63 -20.45
C ILE A 215 0.17 11.22 -20.47
N GLN A 216 -0.47 10.80 -19.38
CA GLN A 216 -1.11 9.49 -19.29
C GLN A 216 -2.50 9.65 -18.70
N PRO A 217 -3.52 9.76 -19.57
CA PRO A 217 -4.90 9.72 -19.14
C PRO A 217 -5.20 8.40 -18.45
N THR A 218 -5.70 8.51 -17.24
CA THR A 218 -6.36 7.41 -16.55
C THR A 218 -7.84 7.72 -16.68
N THR A 219 -8.69 6.76 -17.02
CA THR A 219 -10.13 7.02 -17.30
C THR A 219 -11.04 6.36 -16.28
N GLN A 220 -10.51 5.49 -15.42
CA GLN A 220 -11.29 4.76 -14.41
C GLN A 220 -11.70 5.67 -13.26
N GLY A 221 -12.98 5.82 -12.93
CA GLY A 221 -13.38 6.57 -11.72
C GLY A 221 -12.84 5.97 -10.40
N SER A 222 -12.45 4.69 -10.43
CA SER A 222 -11.98 3.90 -9.29
C SER A 222 -10.45 3.79 -9.16
N ARG A 223 -9.65 4.68 -9.77
CA ARG A 223 -8.15 4.62 -9.74
C ARG A 223 -7.56 4.47 -8.34
N LEU A 224 -8.18 5.11 -7.35
CA LEU A 224 -7.76 4.98 -5.95
C LEU A 224 -7.82 3.52 -5.48
N ILE A 225 -8.81 2.75 -5.92
CA ILE A 225 -8.97 1.31 -5.60
C ILE A 225 -7.81 0.51 -6.16
N TYR A 226 -7.44 0.74 -7.43
CA TYR A 226 -6.33 0.04 -8.08
C TYR A 226 -4.98 0.30 -7.39
N ASN A 227 -4.78 1.50 -6.86
CA ASN A 227 -3.53 1.87 -6.20
C ASN A 227 -3.49 1.45 -4.74
N THR A 228 -4.61 1.48 -4.02
CA THR A 228 -4.63 1.29 -2.55
C THR A 228 -5.22 -0.05 -2.14
N LEU A 229 -6.44 -0.37 -2.59
CA LEU A 229 -7.13 -1.60 -2.19
C LEU A 229 -6.49 -2.85 -2.79
N VAL A 230 -5.97 -2.78 -4.02
CA VAL A 230 -5.22 -3.92 -4.60
C VAL A 230 -3.99 -4.26 -3.76
N VAL A 231 -3.23 -3.25 -3.31
CA VAL A 231 -2.07 -3.45 -2.42
C VAL A 231 -2.52 -4.12 -1.11
N ILE A 232 -3.61 -3.66 -0.50
CA ILE A 232 -4.18 -4.29 0.71
C ILE A 232 -4.55 -5.74 0.47
N LEU A 233 -5.25 -6.03 -0.64
CA LEU A 233 -5.71 -7.38 -0.96
C LEU A 233 -4.53 -8.33 -1.21
N ILE A 234 -3.46 -7.86 -1.86
CA ILE A 234 -2.22 -8.64 -2.00
C ILE A 234 -1.63 -8.95 -0.62
N LEU A 235 -1.51 -7.97 0.28
CA LEU A 235 -0.95 -8.24 1.62
C LEU A 235 -1.78 -9.26 2.42
N ILE A 236 -3.12 -9.16 2.33
CA ILE A 236 -4.04 -10.04 3.07
C ILE A 236 -4.05 -11.46 2.49
N GLN A 237 -4.07 -11.62 1.15
CA GLN A 237 -4.09 -12.95 0.54
C GLN A 237 -2.82 -13.74 0.90
N GLU A 238 -1.64 -13.07 0.89
CA GLU A 238 -0.38 -13.70 1.26
C GLU A 238 -0.40 -14.20 2.70
N PHE A 239 -0.94 -13.38 3.61
CA PHE A 239 -1.08 -13.74 5.02
C PHE A 239 -1.98 -14.97 5.23
N PHE A 240 -3.13 -15.04 4.54
CA PHE A 240 -4.05 -16.16 4.67
C PHE A 240 -3.46 -17.47 4.17
N TYR A 241 -2.78 -17.45 3.02
CA TYR A 241 -2.12 -18.65 2.51
C TYR A 241 -0.94 -19.07 3.38
N LEU A 242 -0.16 -18.12 3.89
CA LEU A 242 0.91 -18.37 4.86
C LEU A 242 0.37 -19.05 6.13
N GLY A 243 -0.76 -18.57 6.67
CA GLY A 243 -1.43 -19.18 7.82
C GLY A 243 -1.87 -20.62 7.55
N TYR A 244 -2.45 -20.87 6.37
CA TYR A 244 -2.83 -22.21 5.91
C TYR A 244 -1.62 -23.15 5.82
N LEU A 245 -0.53 -22.70 5.18
CA LEU A 245 0.70 -23.49 5.13
C LEU A 245 1.23 -23.79 6.53
N ASN A 246 1.33 -22.79 7.40
CA ASN A 246 1.81 -23.00 8.76
C ASN A 246 0.98 -24.06 9.51
N GLY A 247 -0.35 -24.07 9.31
CA GLY A 247 -1.24 -25.11 9.83
C GLY A 247 -0.93 -26.50 9.29
N LEU A 248 -0.72 -26.64 7.97
CA LEU A 248 -0.36 -27.93 7.35
C LEU A 248 0.97 -28.46 7.89
N TYR A 249 2.01 -27.62 7.99
CA TYR A 249 3.31 -28.04 8.49
C TYR A 249 3.25 -28.53 9.94
N GLN A 250 2.38 -27.95 10.77
CA GLN A 250 2.13 -28.44 12.13
C GLN A 250 1.31 -29.73 12.15
N GLN A 251 0.22 -29.80 11.37
CA GLN A 251 -0.69 -30.95 11.33
C GLN A 251 0.01 -32.23 10.85
N PHE A 252 0.91 -32.12 9.87
CA PHE A 252 1.65 -33.24 9.31
C PHE A 252 3.01 -33.47 9.98
N HIS A 253 3.29 -32.80 11.10
CA HIS A 253 4.54 -32.95 11.86
C HIS A 253 5.82 -32.83 11.01
N LEU A 254 5.77 -32.00 9.96
CA LEU A 254 6.86 -31.90 8.98
C LEU A 254 8.16 -31.37 9.61
N TYR A 255 8.05 -30.50 10.61
CA TYR A 255 9.19 -29.93 11.32
C TYR A 255 10.01 -30.94 12.14
N THR A 256 9.43 -32.09 12.51
CA THR A 256 10.15 -33.16 13.21
C THR A 256 10.46 -34.36 12.32
N SER A 257 9.74 -34.48 11.19
CA SER A 257 9.86 -35.64 10.28
C SER A 257 10.81 -35.43 9.10
N VAL A 258 11.17 -34.18 8.77
CA VAL A 258 11.94 -33.84 7.56
C VAL A 258 13.09 -32.88 7.89
N ASP A 259 14.22 -33.04 7.20
CA ASP A 259 15.37 -32.13 7.32
C ASP A 259 14.98 -30.66 7.05
N ALA A 260 15.42 -29.76 7.94
CA ALA A 260 15.12 -28.33 7.86
C ALA A 260 15.52 -27.69 6.52
N HIS A 261 16.62 -28.12 5.90
CA HIS A 261 17.05 -27.62 4.59
C HIS A 261 16.05 -27.94 3.48
N ARG A 262 15.49 -29.17 3.47
CA ARG A 262 14.47 -29.57 2.48
C ARG A 262 13.18 -28.80 2.68
N ILE A 263 12.78 -28.60 3.94
CA ILE A 263 11.63 -27.77 4.29
C ILE A 263 11.83 -26.34 3.79
N ALA A 264 13.01 -25.75 4.00
CA ALA A 264 13.29 -24.39 3.57
C ALA A 264 13.16 -24.25 2.04
N ILE A 265 13.77 -25.15 1.26
CA ILE A 265 13.66 -25.11 -0.21
C ILE A 265 12.20 -25.25 -0.67
N ILE A 266 11.49 -26.27 -0.17
CA ILE A 266 10.09 -26.51 -0.57
C ILE A 266 9.21 -25.31 -0.20
N ARG A 267 9.43 -24.72 0.99
CA ARG A 267 8.69 -23.54 1.44
C ARG A 267 8.91 -22.34 0.52
N GLN A 268 10.16 -22.07 0.12
CA GLN A 268 10.46 -20.97 -0.81
C GLN A 268 9.89 -21.21 -2.22
N LEU A 269 9.91 -22.46 -2.69
CA LEU A 269 9.27 -22.81 -3.96
C LEU A 269 7.75 -22.62 -3.91
N ILE A 270 7.10 -23.07 -2.84
CA ILE A 270 5.65 -22.90 -2.66
C ILE A 270 5.29 -21.41 -2.57
N SER A 271 6.02 -20.61 -1.81
CA SER A 271 5.75 -19.16 -1.72
C SER A 271 5.95 -18.48 -3.06
N GLY A 272 7.01 -18.82 -3.80
CA GLY A 272 7.27 -18.28 -5.13
C GLY A 272 6.16 -18.63 -6.12
N ILE A 273 5.74 -19.90 -6.17
CA ILE A 273 4.65 -20.34 -7.08
C ILE A 273 3.32 -19.70 -6.72
N TYR A 274 2.96 -19.67 -5.43
CA TYR A 274 1.70 -19.10 -4.98
C TYR A 274 1.61 -17.61 -5.32
N THR A 275 2.65 -16.84 -4.97
CA THR A 275 2.70 -15.39 -5.23
C THR A 275 2.77 -15.09 -6.73
N PHE A 276 3.44 -15.93 -7.53
CA PHE A 276 3.51 -15.80 -8.99
C PHE A 276 2.15 -15.98 -9.66
N ILE A 277 1.38 -17.00 -9.25
CA ILE A 277 0.02 -17.23 -9.74
C ILE A 277 -0.94 -16.16 -9.20
N GLY A 278 -0.83 -15.81 -7.91
CA GLY A 278 -1.67 -14.79 -7.27
C GLY A 278 -1.53 -13.43 -7.95
N SER A 279 -0.30 -12.97 -8.18
CA SER A 279 -0.02 -11.74 -8.91
C SER A 279 -0.47 -11.79 -10.38
N LEU A 280 -0.44 -12.96 -11.03
CA LEU A 280 -1.02 -13.15 -12.37
C LEU A 280 -2.53 -12.94 -12.34
N CYS A 281 -3.22 -13.50 -11.35
CA CYS A 281 -4.67 -13.29 -11.16
C CYS A 281 -4.98 -11.82 -10.91
N THR A 282 -4.21 -11.14 -10.05
CA THR A 282 -4.37 -9.71 -9.78
C THR A 282 -4.16 -8.86 -11.05
N THR A 283 -3.06 -9.08 -11.76
CA THR A 283 -2.76 -8.36 -13.00
C THR A 283 -3.79 -8.67 -14.09
N GLY A 284 -4.19 -9.93 -14.20
CA GLY A 284 -5.26 -10.39 -15.10
C GLY A 284 -6.58 -9.70 -14.82
N ALA A 285 -6.96 -9.53 -13.55
CA ALA A 285 -8.17 -8.79 -13.17
C ALA A 285 -8.06 -7.30 -13.52
N ILE A 286 -6.93 -6.65 -13.20
CA ILE A 286 -6.69 -5.25 -13.59
C ILE A 286 -6.86 -5.11 -15.11
N TRP A 287 -6.27 -6.02 -15.89
CA TRP A 287 -6.37 -5.97 -17.34
C TRP A 287 -7.77 -6.32 -17.84
N ALA A 288 -8.50 -7.27 -17.25
CA ALA A 288 -9.84 -7.64 -17.69
C ALA A 288 -10.84 -6.48 -17.54
N PHE A 289 -10.66 -5.64 -16.51
CA PHE A 289 -11.57 -4.54 -16.19
C PHE A 289 -11.04 -3.15 -16.58
N ARG A 290 -10.04 -3.04 -17.48
CA ARG A 290 -9.39 -1.79 -17.88
C ARG A 290 -10.13 -0.91 -18.90
N TYR A 291 -11.44 -0.72 -18.75
CA TYR A 291 -12.26 -0.01 -19.76
C TYR A 291 -11.74 1.40 -20.14
N GLY A 292 -11.34 1.62 -21.39
CA GLY A 292 -10.87 2.94 -21.85
C GLY A 292 -9.49 3.35 -21.32
N TRP A 293 -8.73 2.44 -20.71
CA TRP A 293 -7.34 2.68 -20.31
C TRP A 293 -6.38 2.09 -21.35
N HIS A 294 -5.59 2.96 -21.97
CA HIS A 294 -4.71 2.61 -23.08
C HIS A 294 -3.38 2.03 -22.59
N VAL A 295 -3.39 0.78 -22.14
CA VAL A 295 -2.19 0.02 -21.79
C VAL A 295 -2.03 -1.25 -22.64
N ASN A 296 -0.78 -1.58 -22.96
CA ASN A 296 -0.41 -2.64 -23.90
C ASN A 296 -0.05 -3.98 -23.22
N GLY A 297 0.26 -5.00 -24.02
CA GLY A 297 0.63 -6.33 -23.53
C GLY A 297 2.03 -6.41 -22.91
N GLY A 298 2.96 -5.52 -23.28
CA GLY A 298 4.26 -5.42 -22.62
C GLY A 298 4.13 -4.90 -21.20
N GLN A 299 3.31 -3.86 -21.00
CA GLN A 299 2.98 -3.31 -19.68
C GLN A 299 2.29 -4.35 -18.78
N PHE A 300 1.51 -5.27 -19.35
CA PHE A 300 0.94 -6.40 -18.60
C PHE A 300 2.04 -7.27 -18.00
N MET A 301 3.00 -7.71 -18.81
CA MET A 301 4.06 -8.63 -18.37
C MET A 301 4.94 -7.98 -17.30
N ILE A 302 5.32 -6.72 -17.49
CA ILE A 302 6.17 -6.01 -16.53
C ILE A 302 5.38 -5.70 -15.24
N THR A 303 4.10 -5.35 -15.34
CA THR A 303 3.24 -5.15 -14.15
C THR A 303 3.10 -6.46 -13.37
N TRP A 304 2.91 -7.58 -14.07
CA TRP A 304 2.84 -8.88 -13.43
C TRP A 304 4.13 -9.22 -12.68
N MET A 305 5.31 -9.07 -13.30
CA MET A 305 6.59 -9.33 -12.62
C MET A 305 6.82 -8.39 -11.43
N ALA A 306 6.43 -7.12 -11.54
CA ALA A 306 6.55 -6.16 -10.45
C ALA A 306 5.62 -6.51 -9.27
N LEU A 307 4.35 -6.87 -9.55
CA LEU A 307 3.40 -7.31 -8.53
C LEU A 307 3.78 -8.67 -7.94
N TRP A 308 4.40 -9.56 -8.71
CA TRP A 308 4.95 -10.82 -8.21
C TRP A 308 6.07 -10.56 -7.20
N LEU A 309 7.06 -9.74 -7.54
CA LEU A 309 8.14 -9.37 -6.63
C LEU A 309 7.57 -8.74 -5.35
N PHE A 310 6.61 -7.83 -5.48
CA PHE A 310 5.94 -7.22 -4.33
C PHE A 310 5.15 -8.23 -3.47
N ALA A 311 4.45 -9.18 -4.09
CA ALA A 311 3.73 -10.21 -3.37
C ALA A 311 4.70 -11.14 -2.64
N HIS A 312 5.76 -11.59 -3.31
CA HIS A 312 6.73 -12.53 -2.75
C HIS A 312 7.52 -11.93 -1.59
N LEU A 313 8.04 -10.71 -1.73
CA LEU A 313 8.75 -10.06 -0.62
C LEU A 313 7.84 -9.85 0.60
N ASN A 314 6.56 -9.52 0.40
CA ASN A 314 5.63 -9.37 1.52
C ASN A 314 5.27 -10.71 2.15
N PHE A 315 5.10 -11.76 1.34
CA PHE A 315 4.94 -13.12 1.85
C PHE A 315 6.10 -13.49 2.79
N LEU A 316 7.35 -13.17 2.39
CA LEU A 316 8.55 -13.42 3.19
C LEU A 316 8.58 -12.59 4.48
N VAL A 317 8.24 -11.30 4.42
CA VAL A 317 8.15 -10.45 5.62
C VAL A 317 7.10 -10.97 6.60
N LEU A 318 5.94 -11.38 6.11
CA LEU A 318 4.89 -11.96 6.93
C LEU A 318 5.31 -13.32 7.50
N ASP A 319 6.07 -14.11 6.76
CA ASP A 319 6.64 -15.36 7.26
C ASP A 319 7.57 -15.09 8.45
N VAL A 320 8.44 -14.08 8.34
CA VAL A 320 9.29 -13.61 9.44
C VAL A 320 8.43 -13.24 10.67
N PHE A 321 7.32 -12.50 10.51
CA PHE A 321 6.43 -12.24 11.65
C PHE A 321 5.91 -13.52 12.30
N THR A 322 5.48 -14.50 11.51
CA THR A 322 4.98 -15.78 12.04
C THR A 322 6.05 -16.66 12.69
N ILE A 323 7.33 -16.41 12.43
CA ILE A 323 8.45 -17.16 13.00
C ILE A 323 8.94 -16.50 14.30
N TRP A 324 9.06 -15.18 14.30
CA TRP A 324 9.76 -14.45 15.34
C TRP A 324 8.84 -13.87 16.41
N LEU A 325 7.54 -13.72 16.12
CA LEU A 325 6.54 -13.23 17.08
C LEU A 325 5.75 -14.38 17.70
N ALA A 326 5.32 -14.19 18.95
CA ALA A 326 4.38 -15.13 19.55
C ALA A 326 3.02 -15.07 18.83
N PRO A 327 2.28 -16.20 18.74
CA PRO A 327 1.05 -16.28 17.95
C PRO A 327 0.01 -15.17 18.19
N PRO A 328 -0.22 -14.68 19.43
CA PRO A 328 -1.18 -13.60 19.68
C PRO A 328 -0.81 -12.25 19.04
N PHE A 329 0.49 -11.99 18.82
CA PHE A 329 0.97 -10.71 18.26
C PHE A 329 1.10 -10.72 16.73
N VAL A 330 1.01 -11.88 16.08
CA VAL A 330 1.12 -12.00 14.63
C VAL A 330 0.07 -11.15 13.89
N PRO A 331 -1.24 -11.21 14.25
CA PRO A 331 -2.24 -10.34 13.61
C PRO A 331 -1.98 -8.84 13.85
N MET A 332 -1.41 -8.49 15.01
CA MET A 332 -1.06 -7.11 15.36
C MET A 332 0.07 -6.58 14.48
N ALA A 333 1.10 -7.40 14.22
CA ALA A 333 2.18 -7.05 13.29
C ALA A 333 1.67 -6.95 11.85
N LEU A 334 0.79 -7.86 11.42
CA LEU A 334 0.16 -7.80 10.11
C LEU A 334 -0.57 -6.47 9.89
N ILE A 335 -1.51 -6.10 10.78
CA ILE A 335 -2.28 -4.87 10.58
C ILE A 335 -1.39 -3.63 10.63
N SER A 336 -0.35 -3.64 11.46
CA SER A 336 0.64 -2.56 11.50
C SER A 336 1.38 -2.45 10.17
N TRP A 337 1.88 -3.57 9.64
CA TRP A 337 2.58 -3.62 8.37
C TRP A 337 1.72 -3.14 7.21
N VAL A 338 0.45 -3.55 7.18
CA VAL A 338 -0.53 -3.10 6.18
C VAL A 338 -0.74 -1.58 6.27
N VAL A 339 -1.04 -1.04 7.46
CA VAL A 339 -1.30 0.40 7.62
C VAL A 339 -0.08 1.24 7.24
N LEU A 340 1.12 0.83 7.66
CA LEU A 340 2.37 1.51 7.30
C LEU A 340 2.54 1.56 5.78
N ASN A 341 2.43 0.40 5.11
CA ASN A 341 2.56 0.32 3.65
C ASN A 341 1.51 1.14 2.91
N VAL A 342 0.23 1.04 3.29
CA VAL A 342 -0.85 1.76 2.61
C VAL A 342 -0.71 3.27 2.79
N SER A 343 -0.40 3.74 4.00
CA SER A 343 -0.24 5.17 4.25
C SER A 343 0.83 5.83 3.36
N SER A 344 1.87 5.08 2.98
CA SER A 344 2.98 5.56 2.15
C SER A 344 2.61 5.86 0.69
N ILE A 345 1.42 5.43 0.25
CA ILE A 345 0.94 5.59 -1.13
C ILE A 345 -0.36 6.42 -1.22
N LEU A 346 -0.89 6.90 -0.09
CA LEU A 346 -2.11 7.71 -0.08
C LEU A 346 -1.87 9.12 -0.63
N LEU A 347 -0.71 9.69 -0.32
CA LEU A 347 -0.30 11.01 -0.77
C LEU A 347 1.15 11.00 -1.22
N PRO A 348 1.52 11.91 -2.14
CA PRO A 348 2.91 12.21 -2.37
C PRO A 348 3.55 12.83 -1.13
N PHE A 349 4.81 12.49 -0.89
CA PHE A 349 5.51 12.88 0.32
C PHE A 349 5.81 14.38 0.43
N GLU A 350 5.66 15.13 -0.65
CA GLU A 350 5.70 16.59 -0.67
C GLU A 350 4.51 17.20 0.09
N LEU A 351 3.38 16.47 0.18
CA LEU A 351 2.19 16.89 0.92
C LEU A 351 2.12 16.34 2.35
N SER A 352 2.95 15.33 2.67
CA SER A 352 2.97 14.75 4.00
C SER A 352 3.96 15.48 4.92
N PRO A 353 3.69 15.52 6.24
CA PRO A 353 4.66 16.03 7.20
C PRO A 353 5.99 15.26 7.12
N GLY A 354 7.11 15.97 7.33
CA GLY A 354 8.46 15.44 7.12
C GLY A 354 8.77 14.11 7.84
N PHE A 355 8.14 13.87 8.99
CA PHE A 355 8.24 12.60 9.71
C PHE A 355 7.89 11.38 8.84
N TYR A 356 6.84 11.47 8.01
CA TYR A 356 6.33 10.32 7.24
C TYR A 356 7.17 9.96 6.02
N LYS A 357 8.19 10.76 5.69
CA LYS A 357 9.06 10.53 4.53
C LYS A 357 9.93 9.28 4.66
N TRP A 358 10.09 8.71 5.85
CA TRP A 358 10.75 7.39 5.98
C TRP A 358 10.01 6.29 5.19
N GLY A 359 8.73 6.52 4.84
CA GLY A 359 7.95 5.64 3.98
C GLY A 359 8.55 5.37 2.60
N TYR A 360 9.57 6.13 2.15
CA TYR A 360 10.37 5.77 0.97
C TYR A 360 11.01 4.38 1.07
N ALA A 361 11.28 3.90 2.29
CA ALA A 361 11.81 2.57 2.54
C ALA A 361 10.73 1.47 2.52
N LEU A 362 9.43 1.81 2.43
CA LEU A 362 8.37 0.81 2.46
C LEU A 362 8.13 0.21 1.06
N PRO A 363 7.92 -1.11 0.96
CA PRO A 363 7.78 -1.76 -0.34
C PRO A 363 6.53 -1.31 -1.09
N ALA A 364 5.44 -0.94 -0.40
CA ALA A 364 4.25 -0.41 -1.07
C ALA A 364 4.51 0.90 -1.80
N HIS A 365 5.32 1.80 -1.21
CA HIS A 365 5.71 3.03 -1.89
C HIS A 365 6.57 2.73 -3.13
N ALA A 366 7.55 1.84 -2.99
CA ALA A 366 8.42 1.44 -4.09
C ALA A 366 7.63 0.80 -5.25
N ILE A 367 6.74 -0.17 -4.97
CA ILE A 367 5.92 -0.78 -6.03
C ILE A 367 4.97 0.24 -6.67
N PHE A 368 4.44 1.19 -5.90
CA PHE A 368 3.60 2.26 -6.45
C PHE A 368 4.35 3.08 -7.50
N GLN A 369 5.60 3.49 -7.22
CA GLN A 369 6.39 4.23 -8.20
C GLN A 369 6.71 3.41 -9.45
N VAL A 370 7.04 2.13 -9.26
CA VAL A 370 7.25 1.18 -10.38
C VAL A 370 5.99 1.05 -11.23
N MET A 371 4.81 0.93 -10.61
CA MET A 371 3.53 0.84 -11.32
C MET A 371 3.22 2.12 -12.10
N VAL A 372 3.40 3.30 -11.50
CA VAL A 372 3.21 4.58 -12.19
C VAL A 372 4.16 4.72 -13.38
N ASP A 373 5.42 4.31 -13.24
CA ASP A 373 6.39 4.33 -14.34
C ASP A 373 5.98 3.41 -15.49
N ILE A 374 5.64 2.15 -15.19
CA ILE A 374 5.17 1.18 -16.19
C ILE A 374 3.94 1.70 -16.92
N TRP A 375 2.94 2.20 -16.17
CA TRP A 375 1.65 2.59 -16.73
C TRP A 375 1.69 3.91 -17.51
N SER A 376 2.61 4.81 -17.15
CA SER A 376 2.84 6.07 -17.87
C SER A 376 3.85 5.94 -19.02
N GLY A 377 4.36 4.74 -19.28
CA GLY A 377 5.31 4.51 -20.38
C GLY A 377 6.70 5.07 -20.12
N GLY A 378 7.13 5.12 -18.86
CA GLY A 378 8.44 5.64 -18.45
C GLY A 378 8.41 7.08 -17.93
N CYS A 379 7.22 7.67 -17.72
CA CYS A 379 7.07 9.02 -17.19
C CYS A 379 6.98 9.07 -15.65
N ASN A 380 7.85 8.29 -14.99
CA ASN A 380 8.14 8.38 -13.57
C ASN A 380 9.49 7.72 -13.23
N PRO A 381 10.63 8.31 -13.64
CA PRO A 381 11.96 7.69 -13.54
C PRO A 381 12.47 7.63 -12.08
N GLN A 382 11.86 6.76 -11.27
CA GLN A 382 12.15 6.50 -9.86
C GLN A 382 12.56 5.04 -9.60
N LEU A 383 12.80 4.29 -10.67
CA LEU A 383 13.19 2.89 -10.62
C LEU A 383 14.56 2.69 -9.93
N ASP A 384 15.41 3.71 -9.98
CA ASP A 384 16.76 3.73 -9.43
C ASP A 384 16.79 3.49 -7.91
N TYR A 385 15.81 4.00 -7.16
CA TYR A 385 15.67 3.70 -5.73
C TYR A 385 14.60 2.64 -5.45
N ALA A 386 13.51 2.61 -6.23
CA ALA A 386 12.38 1.73 -5.94
C ALA A 386 12.76 0.25 -6.07
N LEU A 387 13.49 -0.13 -7.12
CA LEU A 387 13.89 -1.53 -7.35
C LEU A 387 14.87 -2.03 -6.27
N PRO A 388 15.93 -1.28 -5.89
CA PRO A 388 16.78 -1.69 -4.77
C PRO A 388 16.04 -1.89 -3.45
N VAL A 389 15.04 -1.06 -3.13
CA VAL A 389 14.22 -1.26 -1.92
C VAL A 389 13.49 -2.60 -1.97
N LEU A 390 12.81 -2.91 -3.08
CA LEU A 390 12.10 -4.18 -3.25
C LEU A 390 13.07 -5.38 -3.18
N CYS A 391 14.20 -5.29 -3.87
CA CYS A 391 15.23 -6.34 -3.85
C CYS A 391 15.85 -6.53 -2.46
N ALA A 392 16.03 -5.47 -1.67
CA ALA A 392 16.55 -5.57 -0.32
C ALA A 392 15.60 -6.37 0.59
N TYR A 393 14.29 -6.10 0.53
CA TYR A 393 13.29 -6.88 1.26
C TYR A 393 13.23 -8.34 0.79
N GLU A 394 13.33 -8.56 -0.52
CA GLU A 394 13.32 -9.90 -1.10
C GLU A 394 14.50 -10.74 -0.58
N VAL A 395 15.73 -10.23 -0.68
CA VAL A 395 16.94 -10.92 -0.21
C VAL A 395 16.92 -11.13 1.31
N VAL A 396 16.62 -10.09 2.08
CA VAL A 396 16.57 -10.18 3.54
C VAL A 396 15.45 -11.13 3.99
N GLY A 397 14.29 -11.05 3.35
CA GLY A 397 13.15 -11.93 3.61
C GLY A 397 13.47 -13.40 3.33
N MET A 398 14.12 -13.71 2.21
CA MET A 398 14.54 -15.06 1.87
C MET A 398 15.52 -15.62 2.91
N VAL A 399 16.53 -14.84 3.32
CA VAL A 399 17.51 -15.26 4.32
C VAL A 399 16.84 -15.51 5.68
N LEU A 400 16.02 -14.55 6.16
CA LEU A 400 15.37 -14.66 7.47
C LEU A 400 14.29 -15.74 7.52
N SER A 401 13.53 -15.94 6.44
CA SER A 401 12.55 -17.03 6.34
C SER A 401 13.26 -18.39 6.37
N SER A 402 14.34 -18.57 5.58
CA SER A 402 15.12 -19.81 5.57
C SER A 402 15.73 -20.09 6.95
N LEU A 403 16.38 -19.11 7.59
CA LEU A 403 16.89 -19.25 8.96
C LEU A 403 15.78 -19.59 9.96
N GLY A 404 14.61 -19.01 9.75
CA GLY A 404 13.45 -19.24 10.60
C GLY A 404 12.86 -20.65 10.49
N VAL A 405 13.03 -21.34 9.35
CA VAL A 405 12.71 -22.77 9.24
C VAL A 405 13.59 -23.61 10.16
N TYR A 406 14.90 -23.36 10.21
CA TYR A 406 15.79 -24.05 11.14
C TYR A 406 15.38 -23.81 12.59
N ARG A 407 15.02 -22.57 12.92
CA ARG A 407 14.49 -22.23 14.24
C ARG A 407 13.21 -23.01 14.56
N ARG A 408 12.24 -23.07 13.64
CA ARG A 408 10.98 -23.82 13.84
C ARG A 408 11.22 -25.32 14.01
N ALA A 409 12.10 -25.91 13.21
CA ALA A 409 12.47 -27.32 13.33
C ALA A 409 13.08 -27.61 14.71
N HIS A 410 14.03 -26.77 15.15
CA HIS A 410 14.65 -26.91 16.47
C HIS A 410 13.63 -26.87 17.63
N TYR A 411 12.74 -25.87 17.65
CA TYR A 411 11.72 -25.78 18.70
C TYR A 411 10.65 -26.88 18.60
N ALA A 412 10.37 -27.41 17.40
CA ALA A 412 9.45 -28.52 17.24
C ALA A 412 10.01 -29.82 17.85
N VAL A 413 11.30 -30.09 17.65
CA VAL A 413 11.99 -31.25 18.25
C VAL A 413 11.99 -31.14 19.78
N LEU A 414 12.39 -29.98 20.33
CA LEU A 414 12.35 -29.74 21.78
C LEU A 414 10.95 -29.92 22.38
N ALA A 415 9.91 -29.49 21.66
CA ALA A 415 8.53 -29.65 22.12
C ALA A 415 8.06 -31.11 22.07
N GLU A 416 8.60 -31.94 21.17
CA GLU A 416 8.33 -33.37 21.12
C GLU A 416 9.06 -34.11 22.25
N GLU A 417 10.32 -33.77 22.52
CA GLU A 417 11.11 -34.31 23.63
C GLU A 417 10.46 -33.99 24.99
N ALA A 418 10.07 -32.73 25.22
CA ALA A 418 9.39 -32.33 26.46
C ALA A 418 8.04 -33.05 26.66
N LYS A 419 7.32 -33.35 25.57
CA LYS A 419 6.09 -34.15 25.65
C LYS A 419 6.39 -35.58 26.05
N LYS A 420 7.42 -36.21 25.46
CA LYS A 420 7.84 -37.58 25.82
C LYS A 420 8.25 -37.64 27.29
N GLU A 421 9.07 -36.70 27.77
CA GLU A 421 9.46 -36.62 29.18
C GLU A 421 8.25 -36.44 30.12
N SER A 422 7.27 -35.62 29.74
CA SER A 422 6.05 -35.45 30.54
C SER A 422 5.19 -36.71 30.58
N GLN A 423 5.12 -37.46 29.47
CA GLN A 423 4.40 -38.73 29.41
C GLN A 423 5.09 -39.82 30.23
N GLU A 424 6.42 -39.88 30.18
CA GLU A 424 7.22 -40.79 30.99
C GLU A 424 7.05 -40.50 32.49
N ARG A 425 7.09 -39.23 32.90
CA ARG A 425 6.82 -38.85 34.31
C ARG A 425 5.42 -39.27 34.77
N LEU A 426 4.40 -39.04 33.95
CA LEU A 426 3.03 -39.43 34.26
C LEU A 426 2.86 -40.96 34.32
N ALA A 427 3.57 -41.70 33.47
CA ALA A 427 3.56 -43.17 33.52
C ALA A 427 4.21 -43.69 34.82
N VAL A 428 5.34 -43.12 35.22
CA VAL A 428 6.02 -43.48 36.49
C VAL A 428 5.17 -43.13 37.72
N GLU A 429 4.50 -41.97 37.72
CA GLU A 429 3.57 -41.60 38.80
C GLU A 429 2.38 -42.55 38.87
N ALA A 430 1.80 -42.94 37.72
CA ALA A 430 0.70 -43.90 37.68
C ALA A 430 1.10 -45.31 38.14
N GLU A 431 2.30 -45.77 37.79
CA GLU A 431 2.85 -47.05 38.28
C GLU A 431 3.12 -47.01 39.79
N GLY A 432 3.67 -45.90 40.31
CA GLY A 432 3.91 -45.72 41.75
C GLY A 432 2.63 -45.59 42.60
N GLU A 433 1.53 -45.11 42.02
CA GLU A 433 0.21 -45.12 42.69
C GLU A 433 -0.42 -46.52 42.66
N ALA A 434 -0.30 -47.27 41.55
CA ALA A 434 -0.79 -48.65 41.46
C ALA A 434 -0.06 -49.61 42.44
N GLU A 435 1.22 -49.37 42.69
CA GLU A 435 2.02 -50.14 43.66
C GLU A 435 1.67 -49.80 45.13
N LYS A 436 1.10 -48.62 45.39
CA LYS A 436 0.58 -48.25 46.72
C LYS A 436 -0.84 -48.78 47.00
N GLU A 437 -1.62 -49.07 45.96
CA GLU A 437 -2.98 -49.62 46.10
C GLU A 437 -3.05 -51.15 46.18
N THR A 438 -1.92 -51.87 46.08
CA THR A 438 -1.89 -53.33 46.26
C THR A 438 -1.79 -53.71 47.75
N PRO A 439 -2.81 -54.34 48.38
CA PRO A 439 -2.73 -54.72 49.78
C PRO A 439 -1.81 -55.93 49.96
N VAL A 440 -0.77 -55.76 50.77
CA VAL A 440 0.17 -56.82 51.17
C VAL A 440 -0.58 -57.91 51.96
N HIS A 441 -0.91 -59.03 51.30
CA HIS A 441 -1.34 -60.26 51.98
C HIS A 441 -0.09 -61.05 52.41
N THR A 442 0.30 -60.93 53.68
CA THR A 442 1.38 -61.73 54.28
C THR A 442 0.87 -63.15 54.60
N SER A 443 1.26 -64.13 53.80
CA SER A 443 1.05 -65.56 54.07
C SER A 443 2.13 -66.10 55.02
N ARG A 444 1.70 -66.48 56.23
CA ARG A 444 2.53 -67.18 57.22
C ARG A 444 2.61 -68.67 56.85
N GLN A 445 3.77 -69.15 56.38
CA GLN A 445 4.06 -70.58 56.28
C GLN A 445 4.40 -71.12 57.67
N ASN A 446 3.66 -72.16 58.10
CA ASN A 446 3.89 -72.91 59.32
C ASN A 446 4.57 -74.23 58.95
N THR A 447 5.79 -74.45 59.44
CA THR A 447 6.58 -75.67 59.28
C THR A 447 6.29 -76.65 60.42
N GLY A 448 6.04 -77.92 60.12
CA GLY A 448 6.12 -79.02 61.09
C GLY A 448 5.74 -80.38 60.51
N PRO A 449 6.48 -81.49 60.78
CA PRO A 449 6.61 -82.61 59.83
C PRO A 449 5.95 -83.92 60.29
N SER A 450 5.66 -84.84 59.36
CA SER A 450 5.63 -86.28 59.66
C SER A 450 5.84 -87.15 58.41
N PHE A 451 6.83 -88.02 58.51
CA PHE A 451 7.10 -89.20 57.70
C PHE A 451 6.00 -90.25 57.87
N ASP A 452 5.57 -90.93 56.80
CA ASP A 452 5.81 -92.37 56.57
C ASP A 452 5.08 -92.87 55.30
N LEU A 453 5.76 -93.78 54.59
CA LEU A 453 5.32 -94.46 53.36
C LEU A 453 4.39 -95.66 53.67
N PRO A 454 4.06 -96.55 52.71
CA PRO A 454 2.77 -96.60 52.02
C PRO A 454 2.00 -97.92 52.34
N TYR A 455 0.74 -98.06 51.91
CA TYR A 455 0.14 -99.26 51.28
C TYR A 455 -1.40 -99.10 51.13
N THR A 456 -1.91 -99.62 50.01
CA THR A 456 -3.23 -100.25 49.71
C THR A 456 -4.34 -100.19 50.78
N ASP A 457 -5.63 -100.01 50.50
CA ASP A 457 -6.47 -100.29 49.33
C ASP A 457 -7.51 -99.17 49.12
#